data_AF-A0A379FR46-F1
#
_entry.id   AF-A0A379FR46-F1
#
_cell.length_a   1.000
_cell.length_b   1.000
_cell.length_c   1.000
_cell.angle_alpha   90.00
_cell.angle_beta   90.00
_cell.angle_gamma   90.00
#
_symmetry.space_group_name_H-M   'P 1'
#
loop_
_entity.id
_entity.type
_entity.pdbx_description
1 polymer ?
#
loop_
_entity_poly.entity_id
_entity_poly.type
_entity_poly.pdbx_seq_one_letter_code
_entity_poly.pdbx_strand_id
1 'polypeptide(L)'
;MFTPELLSPAGSLKNMRYAFAYGADAVYAGQPRYSLRVRNNEFNHENLAKGIQEAHELGKKFYVVVNIAPHNAKLKTFIRDLTPVIEMGPDALIMSDPGLIMMVREAFPEMDIHLSVQANAVNWASVKFWKQMGLTRVILSRELSLDEIAEIRQQVPEIELEVFVHGALCMAYSGRCLLSGYINKRDPNQGTCTNACRWEYNVQEGKEDDVGNIVHIHEPIPVQNVTPTLGAGAPTDKVFMIEEAKRPGEYMTAFEDEHGTYIMNSKDLRAIEHVENLTKMGVHSLKIEGRTKSFYYCARTAQVYRRAIDDAVAGKPFDPTLLSTLEGLAHRGYTEGFLRRHTHDAYQTYEYGYSVSETQQFVGEFTGKRVNGMAEVDVKNKFSVGDSLEMMTPAGNIVFTLDALTNRKGETIDVAPGNGHVVYLPIPEDVDVNFGLLIRNLAGTTTRAPHQAQPAEQIAG
;
A
#
# COMPACT_ATOMS: atom_id res chain seq x y z
N MET A 1 27.81 -10.54 2.19
CA MET A 1 26.49 -11.09 2.60
C MET A 1 25.57 -10.96 1.40
N PHE A 2 24.60 -11.86 1.23
CA PHE A 2 23.57 -11.75 0.20
C PHE A 2 22.75 -10.47 0.44
N THR A 3 22.47 -9.69 -0.61
CA THR A 3 21.64 -8.46 -0.52
C THR A 3 20.32 -8.72 -1.24
N PRO A 4 19.17 -8.74 -0.54
CA PRO A 4 17.87 -8.89 -1.19
C PRO A 4 17.54 -7.69 -2.06
N GLU A 5 16.82 -7.96 -3.15
CA GLU A 5 16.20 -6.95 -4.01
C GLU A 5 15.07 -6.24 -3.26
N LEU A 6 15.04 -4.90 -3.30
CA LEU A 6 13.89 -4.14 -2.82
C LEU A 6 12.91 -3.89 -3.97
N LEU A 7 11.78 -4.59 -3.98
CA LEU A 7 10.74 -4.46 -5.00
C LEU A 7 9.62 -3.52 -4.55
N SER A 8 9.51 -2.37 -5.23
CA SER A 8 8.52 -1.33 -4.91
C SER A 8 7.34 -1.29 -5.87
N PRO A 9 6.14 -0.87 -5.43
CA PRO A 9 4.97 -0.76 -6.29
C PRO A 9 5.02 0.50 -7.16
N ALA A 10 4.58 0.40 -8.41
CA ALA A 10 4.37 1.55 -9.29
C ALA A 10 2.94 1.57 -9.87
N GLY A 11 2.20 2.64 -9.58
CA GLY A 11 0.91 2.96 -10.21
C GLY A 11 1.02 3.98 -11.36
N SER A 12 2.11 4.74 -11.40
CA SER A 12 2.46 5.72 -12.44
C SER A 12 3.98 5.76 -12.65
N LEU A 13 4.43 6.41 -13.73
CA LEU A 13 5.85 6.72 -13.95
C LEU A 13 6.43 7.58 -12.81
N LYS A 14 5.61 8.47 -12.22
CA LYS A 14 6.04 9.28 -11.08
C LYS A 14 6.33 8.41 -9.86
N ASN A 15 5.43 7.49 -9.52
CA ASN A 15 5.67 6.53 -8.43
C ASN A 15 6.95 5.73 -8.65
N MET A 16 7.18 5.25 -9.88
CA MET A 16 8.40 4.49 -10.25
C MET A 16 9.67 5.31 -10.02
N ARG A 17 9.75 6.53 -10.56
CA ARG A 17 10.94 7.38 -10.46
C ARG A 17 11.27 7.71 -9.01
N TYR A 18 10.25 8.00 -8.19
CA TYR A 18 10.43 8.19 -6.75
C TYR A 18 10.89 6.91 -6.05
N ALA A 19 10.33 5.74 -6.37
CA ALA A 19 10.79 4.48 -5.79
C ALA A 19 12.28 4.24 -6.08
N PHE A 20 12.73 4.45 -7.33
CA PHE A 20 14.13 4.30 -7.71
C PHE A 20 15.04 5.32 -7.05
N ALA A 21 14.65 6.60 -7.04
CA ALA A 21 15.43 7.67 -6.40
C ALA A 21 15.67 7.38 -4.91
N TYR A 22 14.73 6.71 -4.25
CA TYR A 22 14.80 6.38 -2.82
C TYR A 22 15.26 4.95 -2.52
N GLY A 23 15.83 4.25 -3.51
CA GLY A 23 16.60 3.02 -3.27
C GLY A 23 15.92 1.71 -3.65
N ALA A 24 14.78 1.73 -4.33
CA ALA A 24 14.24 0.49 -4.93
C ALA A 24 15.20 -0.08 -5.99
N ASP A 25 15.30 -1.40 -6.04
CA ASP A 25 16.10 -2.13 -7.04
C ASP A 25 15.26 -2.53 -8.25
N ALA A 26 13.96 -2.75 -8.00
CA ALA A 26 12.99 -3.09 -9.01
C ALA A 26 11.65 -2.43 -8.70
N VAL A 27 10.84 -2.25 -9.74
CA VAL A 27 9.41 -1.90 -9.59
C VAL A 27 8.51 -2.92 -10.25
N TYR A 28 7.25 -2.96 -9.82
CA TYR A 28 6.21 -3.71 -10.52
C TYR A 28 5.00 -2.84 -10.86
N ALA A 29 4.53 -2.95 -12.10
CA ALA A 29 3.37 -2.23 -12.63
C ALA A 29 2.36 -3.17 -13.28
N GLY A 30 1.08 -2.78 -13.30
CA GLY A 30 0.03 -3.62 -13.89
C GLY A 30 -0.02 -3.51 -15.41
N GLN A 31 -0.13 -4.64 -16.12
CA GLN A 31 -0.61 -4.62 -17.49
C GLN A 31 -2.10 -4.20 -17.51
N PRO A 32 -2.52 -3.25 -18.35
CA PRO A 32 -3.93 -2.98 -18.59
C PRO A 32 -4.72 -4.26 -18.87
N ARG A 33 -5.97 -4.34 -18.41
CA ARG A 33 -6.91 -5.47 -18.62
C ARG A 33 -6.57 -6.80 -17.94
N TYR A 34 -5.29 -7.05 -17.65
CA TYR A 34 -4.78 -8.33 -17.13
C TYR A 34 -4.16 -8.25 -15.72
N SER A 35 -4.28 -7.10 -15.04
CA SER A 35 -3.81 -6.93 -13.66
C SER A 35 -4.93 -6.70 -12.65
N LEU A 36 -4.80 -7.16 -11.40
CA LEU A 36 -5.83 -7.02 -10.37
C LEU A 36 -6.08 -5.58 -9.85
N ARG A 37 -5.35 -4.59 -10.34
CA ARG A 37 -5.47 -3.17 -9.90
C ARG A 37 -5.59 -2.21 -11.09
N VAL A 38 -6.43 -2.53 -12.07
CA VAL A 38 -6.56 -1.74 -13.32
C VAL A 38 -7.03 -0.30 -13.08
N ARG A 39 -7.87 -0.05 -12.07
CA ARG A 39 -8.54 1.26 -11.91
C ARG A 39 -7.60 2.41 -11.55
N ASN A 40 -6.50 2.13 -10.85
CA ASN A 40 -5.56 3.14 -10.35
C ASN A 40 -4.18 2.90 -10.98
N ASN A 41 -4.17 2.62 -12.28
CA ASN A 41 -2.98 2.28 -13.04
C ASN A 41 -2.87 3.22 -14.26
N GLU A 42 -1.88 4.09 -14.24
CA GLU A 42 -1.58 5.01 -15.35
C GLU A 42 -0.72 4.35 -16.44
N PHE A 43 -0.26 3.12 -16.21
CA PHE A 43 0.55 2.37 -17.17
C PHE A 43 -0.30 1.80 -18.30
N ASN A 44 -0.48 2.59 -19.36
CA ASN A 44 -0.83 2.13 -20.70
C ASN A 44 0.43 1.58 -21.44
N HIS A 45 0.30 1.13 -22.69
CA HIS A 45 1.44 0.60 -23.46
C HIS A 45 2.60 1.60 -23.60
N GLU A 46 2.30 2.87 -23.83
CA GLU A 46 3.32 3.93 -23.96
C GLU A 46 4.09 4.13 -22.65
N ASN A 47 3.36 4.26 -21.54
CA ASN A 47 3.96 4.43 -20.22
C ASN A 47 4.69 3.16 -19.74
N LEU A 48 4.25 1.96 -20.16
CA LEU A 48 4.98 0.71 -19.89
C LEU A 48 6.32 0.71 -20.64
N ALA A 49 6.32 0.96 -21.95
CA ALA A 49 7.55 1.02 -22.74
C ALA A 49 8.55 2.04 -22.17
N LYS A 50 8.06 3.24 -21.86
CA LYS A 50 8.86 4.30 -21.23
C LYS A 50 9.36 3.89 -19.85
N GLY A 51 8.53 3.25 -19.04
CA GLY A 51 8.89 2.81 -17.69
C GLY A 51 9.98 1.74 -17.69
N ILE A 52 9.87 0.76 -18.59
CA ILE A 52 10.86 -0.31 -18.77
C ILE A 52 12.19 0.30 -19.23
N GLN A 53 12.16 1.17 -20.24
CA GLN A 53 13.35 1.84 -20.74
C GLN A 53 14.06 2.65 -19.64
N GLU A 54 13.32 3.51 -18.92
CA GLU A 54 13.90 4.32 -17.83
C GLU A 54 14.47 3.46 -16.69
N ALA A 55 13.85 2.32 -16.39
CA ALA A 55 14.40 1.38 -15.40
C ALA A 55 15.74 0.80 -15.87
N HIS A 56 15.82 0.34 -17.12
CA HIS A 56 17.04 -0.24 -17.69
C HIS A 56 18.17 0.78 -17.82
N GLU A 57 17.86 2.03 -18.20
CA GLU A 57 18.83 3.14 -18.23
C GLU A 57 19.45 3.41 -16.84
N LEU A 58 18.69 3.16 -15.76
CA LEU A 58 19.16 3.27 -14.38
C LEU A 58 19.82 1.97 -13.85
N GLY A 59 19.91 0.91 -14.67
CA GLY A 59 20.37 -0.41 -14.23
C GLY A 59 19.42 -1.09 -13.23
N LYS A 60 18.14 -0.73 -13.26
CA LYS A 60 17.07 -1.23 -12.39
C LYS A 60 16.12 -2.13 -13.18
N LYS A 61 15.33 -2.94 -12.48
CA LYS A 61 14.40 -3.90 -13.10
C LYS A 61 12.96 -3.41 -13.11
N PHE A 62 12.21 -3.85 -14.12
CA PHE A 62 10.79 -3.57 -14.26
C PHE A 62 9.99 -4.85 -14.51
N TYR A 63 9.11 -5.20 -13.56
CA TYR A 63 8.24 -6.37 -13.65
C TYR A 63 6.82 -5.99 -14.05
N VAL A 64 6.23 -6.73 -14.99
CA VAL A 64 4.86 -6.49 -15.45
C VAL A 64 3.90 -7.50 -14.83
N VAL A 65 2.83 -7.02 -14.20
CA VAL A 65 1.86 -7.87 -13.51
C VAL A 65 0.70 -8.26 -14.42
N VAL A 66 0.51 -9.57 -14.57
CA VAL A 66 -0.51 -10.25 -15.39
C VAL A 66 -1.21 -11.33 -14.54
N ASN A 67 -1.88 -10.90 -13.46
CA ASN A 67 -2.27 -11.77 -12.34
C ASN A 67 -3.78 -11.86 -12.07
N ILE A 68 -4.61 -11.66 -13.10
CA ILE A 68 -6.05 -11.93 -13.00
C ILE A 68 -6.33 -13.44 -12.97
N ALA A 69 -7.53 -13.81 -12.53
CA ALA A 69 -8.11 -15.14 -12.77
C ALA A 69 -9.06 -15.06 -13.98
N PRO A 70 -8.61 -15.28 -15.22
CA PRO A 70 -9.40 -14.99 -16.42
C PRO A 70 -10.56 -15.97 -16.63
N HIS A 71 -11.62 -15.51 -17.28
CA HIS A 71 -12.61 -16.39 -17.94
C HIS A 71 -12.23 -16.63 -19.40
N ASN A 72 -12.79 -17.69 -20.01
CA ASN A 72 -12.50 -18.14 -21.38
C ASN A 72 -12.46 -17.04 -22.45
N ALA A 73 -13.30 -16.00 -22.32
CA ALA A 73 -13.32 -14.88 -23.25
C ALA A 73 -11.95 -14.15 -23.34
N LYS A 74 -11.23 -14.03 -22.23
CA LYS A 74 -9.92 -13.36 -22.19
C LYS A 74 -8.80 -14.22 -22.79
N LEU A 75 -8.93 -15.54 -22.79
CA LEU A 75 -7.95 -16.47 -23.38
C LEU A 75 -7.77 -16.22 -24.89
N LYS A 76 -8.88 -15.93 -25.58
CA LYS A 76 -8.93 -15.74 -27.04
C LYS A 76 -8.03 -14.61 -27.55
N THR A 77 -7.76 -13.59 -26.74
CA THR A 77 -6.96 -12.43 -27.13
C THR A 77 -5.67 -12.31 -26.33
N PHE A 78 -5.43 -13.20 -25.36
CA PHE A 78 -4.39 -13.02 -24.36
C PHE A 78 -2.99 -12.89 -24.96
N ILE A 79 -2.55 -13.86 -25.77
CA ILE A 79 -1.20 -13.83 -26.36
C ILE A 79 -1.04 -12.60 -27.26
N ARG A 80 -2.02 -12.31 -28.12
CA ARG A 80 -2.02 -11.12 -28.98
C ARG A 80 -1.86 -9.82 -28.17
N ASP A 81 -2.58 -9.71 -27.06
CA ASP A 81 -2.57 -8.50 -26.22
C ASP A 81 -1.29 -8.43 -25.36
N LEU A 82 -0.60 -9.55 -25.14
CA LEU A 82 0.65 -9.64 -24.39
C LEU A 82 1.89 -9.46 -25.28
N THR A 83 1.86 -9.89 -26.56
CA THR A 83 2.97 -9.74 -27.52
C THR A 83 3.66 -8.37 -27.49
N PRO A 84 2.94 -7.23 -27.62
CA PRO A 84 3.60 -5.92 -27.60
C PRO A 84 4.28 -5.62 -26.26
N VAL A 85 3.79 -6.19 -25.15
CA VAL A 85 4.41 -6.03 -23.82
C VAL A 85 5.68 -6.86 -23.73
N ILE A 86 5.72 -8.06 -24.30
CA ILE A 86 6.94 -8.88 -24.38
C ILE A 86 8.01 -8.17 -25.22
N GLU A 87 7.61 -7.58 -26.35
CA GLU A 87 8.51 -6.83 -27.24
C GLU A 87 9.13 -5.60 -26.56
N MET A 88 8.48 -5.04 -25.53
CA MET A 88 9.06 -3.97 -24.70
C MET A 88 10.18 -4.45 -23.78
N GLY A 89 10.35 -5.76 -23.60
CA GLY A 89 11.42 -6.36 -22.82
C GLY A 89 11.35 -6.19 -21.30
N PRO A 90 10.21 -6.43 -20.62
CA PRO A 90 10.19 -6.43 -19.15
C PRO A 90 11.09 -7.54 -18.59
N ASP A 91 11.65 -7.33 -17.40
CA ASP A 91 12.55 -8.29 -16.76
C ASP A 91 11.86 -9.58 -16.32
N ALA A 92 10.56 -9.53 -16.02
CA ALA A 92 9.73 -10.70 -15.73
C ALA A 92 8.23 -10.34 -15.76
N LEU A 93 7.39 -11.37 -15.94
CA LEU A 93 5.95 -11.29 -15.71
C LEU A 93 5.57 -11.82 -14.33
N ILE A 94 4.71 -11.12 -13.60
CA ILE A 94 4.11 -11.61 -12.35
C ILE A 94 2.73 -12.20 -12.64
N MET A 95 2.59 -13.53 -12.58
CA MET A 95 1.41 -14.27 -13.06
C MET A 95 0.82 -15.21 -12.01
N SER A 96 -0.48 -15.48 -12.07
CA SER A 96 -1.18 -16.34 -11.08
C SER A 96 -1.91 -17.55 -11.65
N ASP A 97 -2.39 -17.44 -12.89
CA ASP A 97 -3.24 -18.46 -13.49
C ASP A 97 -2.40 -19.53 -14.22
N PRO A 98 -2.53 -20.83 -13.87
CA PRO A 98 -1.75 -21.89 -14.51
C PRO A 98 -1.94 -21.98 -16.03
N GLY A 99 -3.16 -21.72 -16.53
CA GLY A 99 -3.47 -21.78 -17.95
C GLY A 99 -2.80 -20.64 -18.72
N LEU A 100 -2.86 -19.42 -18.20
CA LEU A 100 -2.13 -18.29 -18.79
C LEU A 100 -0.62 -18.50 -18.73
N ILE A 101 -0.08 -19.00 -17.62
CA ILE A 101 1.34 -19.32 -17.46
C ILE A 101 1.77 -20.31 -18.54
N MET A 102 1.04 -21.40 -18.72
CA MET A 102 1.30 -22.39 -19.77
C MET A 102 1.32 -21.74 -21.16
N MET A 103 0.31 -20.93 -21.49
CA MET A 103 0.25 -20.22 -22.78
C MET A 103 1.44 -19.27 -22.99
N VAL A 104 1.90 -18.55 -21.96
CA VAL A 104 3.10 -17.69 -22.06
C VAL A 104 4.36 -18.54 -22.26
N ARG A 105 4.53 -19.63 -21.50
CA ARG A 105 5.70 -20.51 -21.64
C ARG A 105 5.79 -21.14 -23.03
N GLU A 106 4.65 -21.46 -23.65
CA GLU A 106 4.59 -21.97 -25.02
C GLU A 106 4.92 -20.90 -26.06
N ALA A 107 4.40 -19.68 -25.89
CA ALA A 107 4.57 -18.59 -26.88
C ALA A 107 5.89 -17.81 -26.72
N PHE A 108 6.39 -17.69 -25.49
CA PHE A 108 7.52 -16.85 -25.08
C PHE A 108 8.40 -17.58 -24.04
N PRO A 109 9.10 -18.68 -24.42
CA PRO A 109 9.82 -19.55 -23.48
C PRO A 109 10.96 -18.87 -22.72
N GLU A 110 11.51 -17.78 -23.26
CA GLU A 110 12.59 -16.99 -22.66
C GLU A 110 12.09 -15.94 -21.67
N MET A 111 10.77 -15.68 -21.60
CA MET A 111 10.22 -14.71 -20.67
C MET A 111 10.16 -15.31 -19.25
N ASP A 112 10.85 -14.66 -18.32
CA ASP A 112 10.83 -15.04 -16.91
C ASP A 112 9.46 -14.81 -16.29
N ILE A 113 9.02 -15.77 -15.47
CA ILE A 113 7.73 -15.72 -14.79
C ILE A 113 7.93 -15.86 -13.29
N HIS A 114 7.46 -14.83 -12.58
CA HIS A 114 7.36 -14.80 -11.14
C HIS A 114 5.93 -15.20 -10.72
N LEU A 115 5.79 -16.16 -9.82
CA LEU A 115 4.48 -16.57 -9.32
C LEU A 115 3.90 -15.46 -8.44
N SER A 116 2.71 -14.97 -8.79
CA SER A 116 1.96 -14.03 -7.98
C SER A 116 1.43 -14.69 -6.71
N VAL A 117 1.42 -13.92 -5.62
CA VAL A 117 0.81 -14.32 -4.33
C VAL A 117 -0.64 -14.83 -4.47
N GLN A 118 -1.34 -14.42 -5.52
CA GLN A 118 -2.68 -14.90 -5.88
C GLN A 118 -2.73 -16.41 -6.21
N ALA A 119 -1.60 -17.08 -6.39
CA ALA A 119 -1.52 -18.53 -6.56
C ALA A 119 -1.49 -19.32 -5.24
N ASN A 120 -1.42 -18.64 -4.08
CA ASN A 120 -1.45 -19.24 -2.74
C ASN A 120 -0.31 -20.26 -2.50
N ALA A 121 0.93 -19.91 -2.83
CA ALA A 121 2.09 -20.75 -2.54
C ALA A 121 2.43 -20.69 -1.03
N VAL A 122 1.92 -21.69 -0.29
CA VAL A 122 1.92 -21.73 1.19
C VAL A 122 2.72 -22.92 1.76
N ASN A 123 3.39 -23.68 0.90
CA ASN A 123 4.20 -24.82 1.31
C ASN A 123 5.27 -25.12 0.25
N TRP A 124 6.31 -25.84 0.65
CA TRP A 124 7.46 -26.13 -0.20
C TRP A 124 7.08 -26.99 -1.41
N ALA A 125 6.08 -27.89 -1.28
CA ALA A 125 5.65 -28.74 -2.38
C ALA A 125 5.02 -27.93 -3.52
N SER A 126 4.22 -26.92 -3.19
CA SER A 126 3.65 -25.99 -4.17
C SER A 126 4.74 -25.17 -4.85
N VAL A 127 5.72 -24.68 -4.09
CA VAL A 127 6.87 -23.95 -4.63
C VAL A 127 7.68 -24.85 -5.59
N LYS A 128 7.92 -26.11 -5.20
CA LYS A 128 8.60 -27.11 -6.03
C LYS A 128 7.84 -27.42 -7.32
N PHE A 129 6.51 -27.53 -7.26
CA PHE A 129 5.67 -27.69 -8.44
C PHE A 129 5.85 -26.53 -9.43
N TRP A 130 5.77 -25.29 -8.95
CA TRP A 130 5.94 -24.11 -9.81
C TRP A 130 7.34 -23.99 -10.39
N LYS A 131 8.38 -24.38 -9.63
CA LYS A 131 9.74 -24.53 -10.17
C LYS A 131 9.78 -25.54 -11.33
N GLN A 132 9.14 -26.70 -11.19
CA GLN A 132 9.10 -27.72 -12.26
C GLN A 132 8.35 -27.22 -13.52
N MET A 133 7.42 -26.27 -13.36
CA MET A 133 6.74 -25.60 -14.48
C MET A 133 7.58 -24.48 -15.13
N GLY A 134 8.81 -24.26 -14.65
CA GLY A 134 9.76 -23.31 -15.24
C GLY A 134 9.67 -21.88 -14.71
N LEU A 135 9.04 -21.65 -13.55
CA LEU A 135 9.05 -20.33 -12.91
C LEU A 135 10.37 -20.10 -12.18
N THR A 136 10.83 -18.85 -12.21
CA THR A 136 12.14 -18.44 -11.66
C THR A 136 12.04 -17.89 -10.25
N ARG A 137 10.88 -17.33 -9.87
CA ARG A 137 10.63 -16.77 -8.55
C ARG A 137 9.22 -17.06 -8.07
N VAL A 138 9.05 -17.26 -6.76
CA VAL A 138 7.73 -17.38 -6.12
C VAL A 138 7.53 -16.28 -5.10
N ILE A 139 6.47 -15.48 -5.29
CA ILE A 139 5.97 -14.56 -4.29
C ILE A 139 5.12 -15.36 -3.30
N LEU A 140 5.67 -15.57 -2.11
CA LEU A 140 5.07 -16.38 -1.07
C LEU A 140 3.81 -15.73 -0.50
N SER A 141 2.90 -16.59 -0.04
CA SER A 141 1.66 -16.20 0.62
C SER A 141 1.94 -15.35 1.87
N ARG A 142 1.05 -14.40 2.15
CA ARG A 142 1.16 -13.51 3.33
C ARG A 142 0.74 -14.18 4.64
N GLU A 143 0.29 -15.43 4.55
CA GLU A 143 -0.20 -16.26 5.64
C GLU A 143 0.90 -17.15 6.26
N LEU A 144 2.15 -17.03 5.82
CA LEU A 144 3.28 -17.83 6.30
C LEU A 144 4.05 -17.16 7.44
N SER A 145 4.53 -17.99 8.36
CA SER A 145 5.51 -17.62 9.38
C SER A 145 6.95 -17.64 8.87
N LEU A 146 7.86 -16.99 9.59
CA LEU A 146 9.30 -17.01 9.27
C LEU A 146 9.85 -18.45 9.24
N ASP A 147 9.42 -19.32 10.15
CA ASP A 147 9.87 -20.71 10.21
C ASP A 147 9.42 -21.50 8.96
N GLU A 148 8.19 -21.28 8.50
CA GLU A 148 7.69 -21.90 7.27
C GLU A 148 8.40 -21.38 6.03
N ILE A 149 8.70 -20.08 5.97
CA ILE A 149 9.50 -19.49 4.88
C ILE A 149 10.90 -20.11 4.87
N ALA A 150 11.51 -20.31 6.04
CA ALA A 150 12.82 -20.96 6.17
C ALA A 150 12.78 -22.42 5.69
N GLU A 151 11.74 -23.17 6.06
CA GLU A 151 11.53 -24.54 5.60
C GLU A 151 11.40 -24.58 4.06
N ILE A 152 10.60 -23.69 3.48
CA ILE A 152 10.44 -23.59 2.02
C ILE A 152 11.80 -23.33 1.35
N ARG A 153 12.58 -22.38 1.88
CA ARG A 153 13.91 -22.03 1.35
C ARG A 153 14.88 -23.21 1.41
N GLN A 154 14.81 -24.00 2.47
CA GLN A 154 15.65 -25.20 2.65
C GLN A 154 15.24 -26.33 1.69
N GLN A 155 13.94 -26.56 1.50
CA GLN A 155 13.41 -27.65 0.69
C GLN A 155 13.51 -27.38 -0.82
N VAL A 156 13.45 -26.12 -1.24
CA VAL A 156 13.52 -25.72 -2.66
C VAL A 156 14.56 -24.62 -2.86
N PRO A 157 15.86 -24.93 -2.68
CA PRO A 157 16.86 -23.87 -2.59
C PRO A 157 17.23 -23.19 -3.90
N GLU A 158 16.79 -23.76 -5.03
CA GLU A 158 17.15 -23.36 -6.39
C GLU A 158 16.19 -22.31 -7.00
N ILE A 159 15.03 -22.05 -6.37
CA ILE A 159 14.08 -21.04 -6.85
C ILE A 159 14.15 -19.79 -5.97
N GLU A 160 13.98 -18.62 -6.59
CA GLU A 160 13.95 -17.38 -5.83
C GLU A 160 12.65 -17.27 -5.02
N LEU A 161 12.76 -16.71 -3.82
CA LEU A 161 11.62 -16.44 -2.93
C LEU A 161 11.47 -14.94 -2.75
N GLU A 162 10.24 -14.45 -2.85
CA GLU A 162 9.85 -13.07 -2.60
C GLU A 162 8.81 -13.00 -1.49
N VAL A 163 9.02 -12.11 -0.52
CA VAL A 163 8.17 -11.97 0.68
C VAL A 163 7.67 -10.54 0.79
N PHE A 164 6.36 -10.37 1.03
CA PHE A 164 5.83 -9.05 1.36
C PHE A 164 6.32 -8.62 2.74
N VAL A 165 6.82 -7.39 2.83
CA VAL A 165 7.28 -6.79 4.09
C VAL A 165 6.47 -5.57 4.51
N HIS A 166 5.70 -4.98 3.60
CA HIS A 166 4.92 -3.80 3.90
C HIS A 166 3.65 -3.66 3.06
N GLY A 167 2.67 -2.94 3.60
CA GLY A 167 1.46 -2.54 2.89
C GLY A 167 0.22 -3.33 3.28
N ALA A 168 -0.92 -3.00 2.68
CA ALA A 168 -2.19 -3.43 3.22
C ALA A 168 -2.42 -4.95 3.20
N LEU A 169 -2.78 -5.53 4.36
CA LEU A 169 -3.23 -6.91 4.42
C LEU A 169 -4.64 -7.04 3.86
N CYS A 170 -4.98 -8.25 3.43
CA CYS A 170 -6.31 -8.58 2.96
C CYS A 170 -6.91 -9.58 3.93
N MET A 171 -8.18 -9.38 4.31
CA MET A 171 -8.97 -10.38 5.04
C MET A 171 -9.18 -11.66 4.21
N ALA A 172 -9.11 -11.57 2.89
CA ALA A 172 -9.26 -12.70 1.98
C ALA A 172 -7.90 -13.33 1.67
N TYR A 173 -7.86 -14.67 1.59
CA TYR A 173 -6.65 -15.46 1.39
C TYR A 173 -5.84 -14.95 0.19
N SER A 174 -4.73 -14.27 0.48
CA SER A 174 -3.87 -13.60 -0.49
C SER A 174 -4.58 -12.78 -1.58
N GLY A 175 -5.75 -12.22 -1.27
CA GLY A 175 -6.54 -11.34 -2.14
C GLY A 175 -7.55 -12.05 -3.06
N ARG A 176 -7.75 -13.38 -2.95
CA ARG A 176 -8.85 -14.10 -3.61
C ARG A 176 -10.17 -13.85 -2.88
N CYS A 177 -10.85 -12.79 -3.28
CA CYS A 177 -12.05 -12.31 -2.59
C CYS A 177 -13.30 -12.51 -3.45
N LEU A 178 -14.48 -12.70 -2.85
CA LEU A 178 -15.76 -12.68 -3.56
C LEU A 178 -16.62 -11.46 -3.18
N LEU A 179 -16.26 -10.75 -2.13
CA LEU A 179 -17.09 -9.72 -1.50
C LEU A 179 -17.49 -8.60 -2.47
N SER A 180 -16.53 -8.06 -3.23
CA SER A 180 -16.81 -7.01 -4.23
C SER A 180 -17.72 -7.51 -5.37
N GLY A 181 -17.58 -8.78 -5.77
CA GLY A 181 -18.39 -9.38 -6.81
C GLY A 181 -19.81 -9.66 -6.32
N TYR A 182 -19.93 -10.15 -5.09
CA TYR A 182 -21.20 -10.45 -4.46
C TYR A 182 -22.02 -9.17 -4.23
N ILE A 183 -21.41 -8.16 -3.60
CA ILE A 183 -22.08 -6.93 -3.17
C ILE A 183 -22.30 -5.98 -4.35
N ASN A 184 -21.29 -5.74 -5.19
CA ASN A 184 -21.32 -4.64 -6.18
C ASN A 184 -21.31 -5.11 -7.62
N LYS A 185 -21.42 -6.42 -7.84
CA LYS A 185 -21.30 -7.06 -9.16
C LYS A 185 -19.99 -6.68 -9.87
N ARG A 186 -18.95 -6.34 -9.10
CA ARG A 186 -17.60 -6.02 -9.59
C ARG A 186 -16.61 -7.08 -9.15
N ASP A 187 -16.18 -7.91 -10.09
CA ASP A 187 -15.29 -9.03 -9.80
C ASP A 187 -13.89 -8.55 -9.36
N PRO A 188 -13.52 -8.79 -8.09
CA PRO A 188 -12.21 -8.39 -7.58
C PRO A 188 -11.07 -9.20 -8.23
N ASN A 189 -11.33 -10.42 -8.72
CA ASN A 189 -10.33 -11.30 -9.36
C ASN A 189 -10.13 -10.98 -10.87
N GLN A 190 -10.89 -10.01 -11.40
CA GLN A 190 -10.71 -9.42 -12.73
C GLN A 190 -10.16 -7.99 -12.67
N GLY A 191 -9.74 -7.54 -11.48
CA GLY A 191 -9.12 -6.23 -11.26
C GLY A 191 -10.08 -5.06 -11.06
N THR A 192 -11.35 -5.35 -10.77
CA THR A 192 -12.39 -4.32 -10.55
C THR A 192 -12.80 -4.17 -9.09
N CYS A 193 -12.01 -4.72 -8.16
CA CYS A 193 -12.25 -4.67 -6.72
C CYS A 193 -12.58 -3.24 -6.24
N THR A 194 -13.70 -3.07 -5.55
CA THR A 194 -14.11 -1.79 -4.95
C THR A 194 -13.62 -1.60 -3.52
N ASN A 195 -12.86 -2.56 -3.00
CA ASN A 195 -12.53 -2.67 -1.58
C ASN A 195 -13.80 -2.72 -0.72
N ALA A 196 -14.79 -3.54 -1.11
CA ALA A 196 -16.05 -3.69 -0.38
C ALA A 196 -15.84 -4.04 1.12
N CYS A 197 -14.78 -4.78 1.46
CA CYS A 197 -14.44 -5.07 2.86
C CYS A 197 -14.05 -3.82 3.68
N ARG A 198 -13.93 -2.66 3.03
CA ARG A 198 -13.55 -1.37 3.63
C ARG A 198 -14.64 -0.33 3.49
N TRP A 199 -15.82 -0.73 3.03
CA TRP A 199 -16.96 0.16 2.92
C TRP A 199 -17.57 0.42 4.29
N GLU A 200 -18.29 1.53 4.35
CA GLU A 200 -19.18 1.85 5.45
C GLU A 200 -20.45 1.01 5.30
N TYR A 201 -20.87 0.35 6.39
CA TYR A 201 -22.09 -0.46 6.43
C TYR A 201 -23.00 0.05 7.56
N ASN A 202 -24.27 0.27 7.28
CA ASN A 202 -25.24 0.69 8.30
C ASN A 202 -25.95 -0.54 8.89
N VAL A 203 -26.10 -0.56 10.21
CA VAL A 203 -26.89 -1.58 10.91
C VAL A 203 -28.30 -1.04 11.14
N GLN A 204 -29.32 -1.81 10.76
CA GLN A 204 -30.72 -1.51 11.06
C GLN A 204 -31.35 -2.71 11.77
N GLU A 205 -32.31 -2.44 12.66
CA GLU A 205 -33.07 -3.48 13.32
C GLU A 205 -33.93 -4.23 12.29
N GLY A 206 -33.74 -5.54 12.20
CA GLY A 206 -34.52 -6.44 11.35
C GLY A 206 -35.51 -7.24 12.20
N LYS A 207 -36.62 -7.66 11.60
CA LYS A 207 -37.56 -8.59 12.22
C LYS A 207 -37.60 -9.88 11.40
N GLU A 208 -37.76 -11.01 12.07
CA GLU A 208 -37.99 -12.30 11.42
C GLU A 208 -39.43 -12.34 10.86
N ASP A 209 -39.57 -12.65 9.58
CA ASP A 209 -40.87 -12.93 8.96
C ASP A 209 -41.35 -14.35 9.30
N ASP A 210 -42.59 -14.68 8.94
CA ASP A 210 -43.23 -15.96 9.27
C ASP A 210 -42.53 -17.18 8.62
N VAL A 211 -41.57 -16.96 7.73
CA VAL A 211 -40.78 -17.98 7.04
C VAL A 211 -39.31 -18.02 7.47
N GLY A 212 -38.92 -17.18 8.44
CA GLY A 212 -37.58 -17.14 9.02
C GLY A 212 -36.59 -16.20 8.32
N ASN A 213 -37.04 -15.35 7.40
CA ASN A 213 -36.17 -14.34 6.78
C ASN A 213 -36.07 -13.10 7.67
N ILE A 214 -34.87 -12.54 7.81
CA ILE A 214 -34.69 -11.22 8.43
C ILE A 214 -35.08 -10.15 7.40
N VAL A 215 -36.20 -9.47 7.64
CA VAL A 215 -36.71 -8.38 6.79
C VAL A 215 -36.54 -7.03 7.49
N HIS A 216 -36.43 -5.95 6.72
CA HIS A 216 -36.61 -4.59 7.26
C HIS A 216 -38.01 -4.50 7.88
N ILE A 217 -38.14 -3.75 8.99
CA ILE A 217 -39.43 -3.49 9.65
C ILE A 217 -40.38 -2.87 8.62
N HIS A 218 -41.26 -3.70 8.06
CA HIS A 218 -42.27 -3.29 7.10
C HIS A 218 -43.54 -2.98 7.89
N GLU A 219 -43.64 -1.76 8.44
CA GLU A 219 -44.95 -1.18 8.70
C GLU A 219 -45.53 -0.70 7.36
N PRO A 220 -46.80 -1.01 7.03
CA PRO A 220 -47.43 -0.44 5.85
C PRO A 220 -47.56 1.07 6.02
N ILE A 221 -46.78 1.83 5.26
CA ILE A 221 -46.81 3.30 5.28
C ILE A 221 -48.11 3.77 4.61
N PRO A 222 -49.03 4.46 5.31
CA PRO A 222 -50.02 5.29 4.65
C PRO A 222 -49.26 6.38 3.91
N VAL A 223 -49.46 6.52 2.60
CA VAL A 223 -48.77 7.54 1.81
C VAL A 223 -49.06 8.92 2.40
N GLN A 224 -48.08 9.46 3.12
CA GLN A 224 -47.90 10.88 3.30
C GLN A 224 -46.58 11.23 2.62
N ASN A 225 -46.64 12.17 1.68
CA ASN A 225 -45.46 12.75 1.06
C ASN A 225 -44.72 13.56 2.13
N VAL A 226 -43.84 12.90 2.88
CA VAL A 226 -42.91 13.56 3.79
C VAL A 226 -41.53 13.55 3.14
N THR A 227 -40.91 14.72 3.08
CA THR A 227 -39.57 14.90 2.55
C THR A 227 -38.55 14.15 3.41
N PRO A 228 -37.59 13.39 2.84
CA PRO A 228 -36.61 12.64 3.64
C PRO A 228 -35.77 13.55 4.54
N THR A 229 -35.70 13.26 5.84
CA THR A 229 -34.74 13.86 6.78
C THR A 229 -33.45 13.04 6.80
N LEU A 230 -32.67 13.15 5.72
CA LEU A 230 -31.26 12.78 5.71
C LEU A 230 -30.53 13.62 6.78
N GLY A 231 -29.78 12.99 7.69
CA GLY A 231 -28.98 13.69 8.71
C GLY A 231 -29.68 14.00 10.03
N ALA A 232 -30.79 13.34 10.36
CA ALA A 232 -31.43 13.49 11.66
C ALA A 232 -30.90 12.47 12.68
N GLY A 233 -29.93 12.90 13.50
CA GLY A 233 -29.35 12.12 14.61
C GLY A 233 -27.88 12.43 14.80
N ALA A 234 -27.40 12.48 16.04
CA ALA A 234 -25.98 12.63 16.31
C ALA A 234 -25.27 11.27 16.19
N PRO A 235 -24.08 11.19 15.56
CA PRO A 235 -23.22 10.01 15.68
C PRO A 235 -22.89 9.74 17.16
N THR A 236 -22.53 8.50 17.48
CA THR A 236 -22.22 8.08 18.85
C THR A 236 -20.74 7.72 19.00
N ASP A 237 -20.04 8.30 19.97
CA ASP A 237 -18.65 7.97 20.31
C ASP A 237 -18.53 6.64 21.09
N LYS A 238 -19.58 5.80 21.05
CA LYS A 238 -19.66 4.57 21.83
C LYS A 238 -19.07 3.42 21.04
N VAL A 239 -18.11 2.72 21.66
CA VAL A 239 -17.51 1.51 21.09
C VAL A 239 -18.48 0.35 21.21
N PHE A 240 -18.76 -0.33 20.10
CA PHE A 240 -19.59 -1.52 20.07
C PHE A 240 -18.73 -2.78 20.03
N MET A 241 -19.26 -3.85 20.61
CA MET A 241 -18.67 -5.17 20.59
C MET A 241 -19.66 -6.14 19.95
N ILE A 242 -19.22 -6.81 18.89
CA ILE A 242 -19.95 -7.86 18.18
C ILE A 242 -19.44 -9.19 18.73
N GLU A 243 -20.33 -9.94 19.37
CA GLU A 243 -20.05 -11.27 19.88
C GLU A 243 -20.66 -12.30 18.93
N GLU A 244 -19.89 -13.31 18.52
CA GLU A 244 -20.42 -14.41 17.72
C GLU A 244 -21.09 -15.43 18.65
N ALA A 245 -22.28 -15.89 18.30
CA ALA A 245 -23.15 -16.68 19.18
C ALA A 245 -22.54 -18.02 19.68
N LYS A 246 -21.53 -18.56 18.98
CA LYS A 246 -20.83 -19.80 19.34
C LYS A 246 -19.45 -19.55 19.94
N ARG A 247 -19.04 -18.29 20.12
CA ARG A 247 -17.81 -17.88 20.80
C ARG A 247 -18.08 -16.83 21.89
N PRO A 248 -18.85 -17.20 22.92
CA PRO A 248 -19.15 -16.30 24.01
C PRO A 248 -17.85 -15.86 24.72
N GLY A 249 -17.67 -14.55 24.88
CA GLY A 249 -16.48 -13.91 25.42
C GLY A 249 -15.43 -13.50 24.38
N GLU A 250 -15.57 -13.88 23.10
CA GLU A 250 -14.73 -13.39 22.00
C GLU A 250 -15.43 -12.22 21.29
N TYR A 251 -15.18 -11.01 21.78
CA TYR A 251 -15.76 -9.79 21.24
C TYR A 251 -14.95 -9.23 20.06
N MET A 252 -15.64 -8.87 18.97
CA MET A 252 -15.09 -8.14 17.83
C MET A 252 -15.52 -6.67 17.93
N THR A 253 -14.58 -5.73 17.89
CA THR A 253 -14.91 -4.30 17.93
C THR A 253 -15.64 -3.87 16.65
N ALA A 254 -16.72 -3.11 16.79
CA ALA A 254 -17.36 -2.37 15.71
C ALA A 254 -17.37 -0.87 16.06
N PHE A 255 -17.08 -0.06 15.05
CA PHE A 255 -16.98 1.40 15.18
C PHE A 255 -18.02 2.04 14.31
N GLU A 256 -18.68 3.08 14.82
CA GLU A 256 -19.62 3.91 14.08
C GLU A 256 -19.13 5.36 14.10
N ASP A 257 -19.01 5.99 12.93
CA ASP A 257 -18.78 7.44 12.83
C ASP A 257 -19.92 8.09 12.03
N GLU A 258 -19.80 9.39 11.74
CA GLU A 258 -20.75 10.14 10.90
C GLU A 258 -20.94 9.56 9.48
N HIS A 259 -20.16 8.54 9.11
CA HIS A 259 -20.19 7.85 7.83
C HIS A 259 -20.65 6.37 7.91
N GLY A 260 -20.77 5.75 9.10
CA GLY A 260 -21.39 4.42 9.30
C GLY A 260 -20.54 3.42 10.10
N THR A 261 -20.95 2.14 10.10
CA THR A 261 -20.32 1.08 10.93
C THR A 261 -19.24 0.28 10.19
N TYR A 262 -18.07 0.05 10.83
CA TYR A 262 -16.94 -0.72 10.28
C TYR A 262 -16.77 -2.07 11.01
N ILE A 263 -16.84 -3.17 10.26
CA ILE A 263 -16.84 -4.54 10.81
C ILE A 263 -15.61 -5.38 10.40
N MET A 264 -14.87 -5.01 9.33
CA MET A 264 -13.89 -5.91 8.66
C MET A 264 -12.53 -5.27 8.34
N ASN A 265 -12.01 -4.40 9.22
CA ASN A 265 -10.78 -3.66 8.95
C ASN A 265 -9.53 -4.58 9.06
N SER A 266 -8.81 -4.76 7.95
CA SER A 266 -7.49 -5.43 7.95
C SER A 266 -6.39 -4.37 8.10
N LYS A 267 -5.49 -4.60 9.07
CA LYS A 267 -4.30 -3.77 9.36
C LYS A 267 -3.31 -3.76 8.18
N ASP A 268 -2.37 -2.83 8.22
CA ASP A 268 -1.25 -2.82 7.28
C ASP A 268 -0.10 -3.69 7.80
N LEU A 269 0.54 -4.46 6.91
CA LEU A 269 1.76 -5.21 7.22
C LEU A 269 2.92 -4.22 7.42
N ARG A 270 3.70 -4.43 8.48
CA ARG A 270 5.00 -3.81 8.68
C ARG A 270 5.95 -4.84 9.29
N ALA A 271 6.84 -5.36 8.47
CA ALA A 271 7.78 -6.41 8.85
C ALA A 271 9.24 -5.92 8.84
N ILE A 272 9.46 -4.63 9.06
CA ILE A 272 10.80 -4.03 8.94
C ILE A 272 11.81 -4.62 9.94
N GLU A 273 11.34 -5.02 11.12
CA GLU A 273 12.14 -5.71 12.14
C GLU A 273 12.65 -7.08 11.67
N HIS A 274 11.96 -7.70 10.70
CA HIS A 274 12.31 -9.01 10.16
C HIS A 274 13.24 -8.97 8.94
N VAL A 275 13.61 -7.77 8.48
CA VAL A 275 14.48 -7.59 7.30
C VAL A 275 15.82 -8.32 7.49
N GLU A 276 16.41 -8.25 8.69
CA GLU A 276 17.66 -8.95 8.98
C GLU A 276 17.49 -10.48 8.89
N ASN A 277 16.42 -11.03 9.48
CA ASN A 277 16.14 -12.46 9.45
C ASN A 277 15.89 -12.97 8.02
N LEU A 278 15.07 -12.26 7.26
CA LEU A 278 14.77 -12.59 5.86
C LEU A 278 16.03 -12.50 4.97
N THR A 279 16.89 -11.52 5.23
CA THR A 279 18.18 -11.35 4.54
C THR A 279 19.12 -12.52 4.84
N LYS A 280 19.30 -12.87 6.12
CA LYS A 280 20.14 -14.01 6.54
C LYS A 280 19.62 -15.35 6.02
N MET A 281 18.31 -15.50 5.91
CA MET A 281 17.66 -16.68 5.34
C MET A 281 17.89 -16.82 3.83
N GLY A 282 18.30 -15.75 3.14
CA GLY A 282 18.46 -15.74 1.70
C GLY A 282 17.13 -15.67 0.94
N VAL A 283 16.17 -14.92 1.46
CA VAL A 283 14.98 -14.47 0.71
C VAL A 283 15.44 -13.47 -0.33
N HIS A 284 15.07 -13.67 -1.60
CA HIS A 284 15.73 -12.98 -2.70
C HIS A 284 15.19 -11.57 -2.94
N SER A 285 13.92 -11.35 -2.62
CA SER A 285 13.23 -10.08 -2.84
C SER A 285 12.31 -9.74 -1.67
N LEU A 286 12.39 -8.51 -1.19
CA LEU A 286 11.48 -7.94 -0.21
C LEU A 286 10.52 -7.00 -0.93
N LYS A 287 9.23 -7.31 -0.85
CA LYS A 287 8.20 -6.64 -1.64
C LYS A 287 7.36 -5.71 -0.79
N ILE A 288 7.18 -4.47 -1.28
CA ILE A 288 6.25 -3.49 -0.70
C ILE A 288 4.95 -3.53 -1.51
N GLU A 289 3.79 -3.66 -0.85
CA GLU A 289 2.48 -3.52 -1.48
C GLU A 289 1.99 -2.07 -1.46
N GLY A 290 1.42 -1.61 -2.56
CA GLY A 290 0.85 -0.25 -2.58
C GLY A 290 0.72 0.39 -3.96
N ARG A 291 0.38 -0.35 -5.02
CA ARG A 291 0.27 0.22 -6.39
C ARG A 291 -0.67 1.42 -6.51
N THR A 292 -1.61 1.57 -5.58
CA THR A 292 -2.57 2.67 -5.54
C THR A 292 -2.19 3.77 -4.55
N LYS A 293 -1.01 3.69 -3.93
CA LYS A 293 -0.54 4.66 -2.93
C LYS A 293 0.20 5.82 -3.63
N SER A 294 0.39 6.91 -2.90
CA SER A 294 1.05 8.11 -3.42
C SER A 294 2.53 7.87 -3.71
N PHE A 295 3.14 8.75 -4.51
CA PHE A 295 4.58 8.73 -4.73
C PHE A 295 5.37 8.99 -3.43
N TYR A 296 4.82 9.77 -2.49
CA TYR A 296 5.38 9.93 -1.14
C TYR A 296 5.45 8.59 -0.39
N TYR A 297 4.39 7.78 -0.44
CA TYR A 297 4.39 6.45 0.18
C TYR A 297 5.48 5.55 -0.44
N CYS A 298 5.59 5.54 -1.77
CA CYS A 298 6.63 4.77 -2.47
C CYS A 298 8.03 5.23 -2.07
N ALA A 299 8.29 6.54 -2.06
CA ALA A 299 9.58 7.11 -1.65
C ALA A 299 9.93 6.76 -0.20
N ARG A 300 9.01 7.01 0.74
CA ARG A 300 9.23 6.79 2.17
C ARG A 300 9.48 5.34 2.51
N THR A 301 8.65 4.45 1.97
CA THR A 301 8.83 3.00 2.19
C THR A 301 10.12 2.50 1.54
N ALA A 302 10.45 2.93 0.32
CA ALA A 302 11.71 2.57 -0.32
C ALA A 302 12.92 3.01 0.50
N GLN A 303 12.96 4.28 0.95
CA GLN A 303 14.06 4.83 1.75
C GLN A 303 14.30 4.01 3.02
N VAL A 304 13.23 3.74 3.76
CA VAL A 304 13.29 3.10 5.08
C VAL A 304 13.66 1.61 4.96
N TYR A 305 13.07 0.88 3.99
CA TYR A 305 13.42 -0.52 3.77
C TYR A 305 14.80 -0.70 3.14
N ARG A 306 15.23 0.20 2.24
CA ARG A 306 16.60 0.19 1.70
C ARG A 306 17.62 0.32 2.83
N ARG A 307 17.38 1.27 3.75
CA ARG A 307 18.23 1.45 4.92
C ARG A 307 18.28 0.21 5.80
N ALA A 308 17.12 -0.40 6.10
CA ALA A 308 17.05 -1.63 6.89
C ALA A 308 17.83 -2.78 6.23
N ILE A 309 17.76 -2.92 4.90
CA ILE A 309 18.52 -3.94 4.16
C ILE A 309 20.01 -3.64 4.23
N ASP A 310 20.42 -2.39 3.98
CA ASP A 310 21.83 -1.99 3.99
C ASP A 310 22.47 -2.21 5.37
N ASP A 311 21.76 -1.85 6.43
CA ASP A 311 22.22 -2.05 7.80
C ASP A 311 22.31 -3.54 8.15
N ALA A 312 21.32 -4.36 7.74
CA ALA A 312 21.36 -5.82 7.92
C ALA A 312 22.54 -6.47 7.17
N VAL A 313 22.77 -6.09 5.91
CA VAL A 313 23.88 -6.58 5.08
C VAL A 313 25.24 -6.18 5.66
N ALA A 314 25.33 -4.98 6.23
CA ALA A 314 26.51 -4.48 6.93
C ALA A 314 26.69 -5.08 8.34
N GLY A 315 25.74 -5.90 8.82
CA GLY A 315 25.78 -6.49 10.16
C GLY A 315 25.57 -5.50 11.29
N LYS A 316 24.94 -4.35 11.01
CA LYS A 316 24.57 -3.37 12.04
C LYS A 316 23.32 -3.84 12.78
N PRO A 317 23.17 -3.49 14.07
CA PRO A 317 21.92 -3.75 14.79
C PRO A 317 20.76 -3.01 14.14
N PHE A 318 19.56 -3.56 14.29
CA PHE A 318 18.33 -2.91 13.83
C PHE A 318 18.16 -1.51 14.46
N ASP A 319 17.87 -0.51 13.62
CA ASP A 319 17.60 0.87 14.03
C ASP A 319 16.09 1.03 14.36
N PRO A 320 15.69 1.19 15.64
CA PRO A 320 14.29 1.31 16.02
C PRO A 320 13.62 2.58 15.47
N THR A 321 14.37 3.60 15.09
CA THR A 321 13.82 4.85 14.52
C THR A 321 13.15 4.64 13.16
N LEU A 322 13.46 3.53 12.48
CA LEU A 322 12.79 3.14 11.25
C LEU A 322 11.31 2.78 11.48
N LEU A 323 10.95 2.31 12.68
CA LEU A 323 9.57 2.04 13.05
C LEU A 323 8.77 3.33 13.14
N SER A 324 9.25 4.30 13.92
CA SER A 324 8.59 5.60 14.08
C SER A 324 8.52 6.39 12.77
N THR A 325 9.53 6.25 11.90
CA THR A 325 9.52 6.85 10.56
C THR A 325 8.37 6.29 9.71
N LEU A 326 8.04 5.00 9.83
CA LEU A 326 6.91 4.39 9.12
C LEU A 326 5.54 4.76 9.74
N GLU A 327 5.45 5.01 11.05
CA GLU A 327 4.24 5.57 11.69
C GLU A 327 3.87 6.97 11.14
N GLY A 328 4.84 7.67 10.51
CA GLY A 328 4.60 8.91 9.76
C GLY A 328 3.76 8.76 8.48
N LEU A 329 3.53 7.52 8.01
CA LEU A 329 2.67 7.25 6.88
C LEU A 329 1.23 7.06 7.33
N ALA A 330 0.26 7.39 6.48
CA ALA A 330 -1.13 7.09 6.80
C ALA A 330 -1.39 5.56 6.71
N HIS A 331 -1.69 4.94 7.85
CA HIS A 331 -1.94 3.48 7.99
C HIS A 331 -3.18 3.19 8.85
N ARG A 332 -3.64 1.94 8.88
CA ARG A 332 -4.81 1.48 9.66
C ARG A 332 -4.40 0.61 10.86
N GLY A 333 -3.38 1.08 11.57
CA GLY A 333 -2.58 0.26 12.48
C GLY A 333 -1.66 -0.72 11.74
N TYR A 334 -0.49 -0.98 12.34
CA TYR A 334 0.49 -1.93 11.82
C TYR A 334 0.40 -3.29 12.52
N THR A 335 0.81 -4.33 11.80
CA THR A 335 1.01 -5.68 12.35
C THR A 335 2.15 -6.38 11.61
N GLU A 336 2.82 -7.30 12.27
CA GLU A 336 3.78 -8.23 11.66
C GLU A 336 3.05 -9.32 10.81
N GLY A 337 1.71 -9.37 10.86
CA GLY A 337 0.91 -10.36 10.15
C GLY A 337 1.21 -11.77 10.64
N PHE A 338 1.29 -12.73 9.71
CA PHE A 338 1.55 -14.13 10.02
C PHE A 338 3.03 -14.47 10.15
N LEU A 339 3.94 -13.54 9.84
CA LEU A 339 5.39 -13.76 9.91
C LEU A 339 5.83 -14.19 11.31
N ARG A 340 5.11 -13.73 12.34
CA ARG A 340 5.26 -14.16 13.73
C ARG A 340 3.99 -14.86 14.20
N ARG A 341 4.06 -16.18 14.42
CA ARG A 341 2.93 -16.95 14.98
C ARG A 341 2.72 -16.59 16.46
N HIS A 342 1.46 -16.35 16.83
CA HIS A 342 1.02 -16.13 18.22
C HIS A 342 1.68 -14.94 18.96
N THR A 343 1.54 -13.72 18.44
CA THR A 343 1.64 -12.54 19.31
C THR A 343 0.39 -12.47 20.19
N HIS A 344 0.57 -12.42 21.51
CA HIS A 344 -0.49 -11.97 22.42
C HIS A 344 -0.96 -10.58 21.98
N ASP A 345 -2.23 -10.26 22.24
CA ASP A 345 -2.99 -9.08 21.78
C ASP A 345 -2.38 -7.70 22.14
N ALA A 346 -1.17 -7.65 22.70
CA ALA A 346 -0.49 -6.50 23.28
C ALA A 346 -0.02 -5.41 22.30
N TYR A 347 -0.21 -5.57 20.98
CA TYR A 347 0.10 -4.53 19.98
C TYR A 347 -1.10 -4.21 19.09
N GLN A 348 -2.29 -4.34 19.65
CA GLN A 348 -3.52 -4.04 18.94
C GLN A 348 -4.02 -2.65 19.26
N THR A 349 -3.54 -1.64 18.53
CA THR A 349 -4.18 -0.32 18.51
C THR A 349 -5.49 -0.43 17.74
N TYR A 350 -6.60 -0.20 18.43
CA TYR A 350 -7.98 -0.36 17.94
C TYR A 350 -8.67 0.97 17.61
N GLU A 351 -7.92 2.08 17.54
CA GLU A 351 -8.56 3.39 17.69
C GLU A 351 -9.24 3.93 16.43
N TYR A 352 -8.87 3.53 15.19
CA TYR A 352 -9.41 4.14 13.97
C TYR A 352 -9.60 3.21 12.74
N GLY A 353 -10.72 3.36 12.02
CA GLY A 353 -11.11 2.62 10.80
C GLY A 353 -10.52 3.17 9.48
N TYR A 354 -9.88 4.32 9.53
CA TYR A 354 -9.34 5.05 8.38
C TYR A 354 -7.82 5.27 8.51
N SER A 355 -7.14 5.59 7.39
CA SER A 355 -5.70 5.82 7.41
C SER A 355 -5.36 7.20 7.97
N VAL A 356 -4.58 7.27 9.04
CA VAL A 356 -4.15 8.49 9.74
C VAL A 356 -2.66 8.41 10.03
N SER A 357 -2.00 9.56 10.07
CA SER A 357 -0.75 9.75 10.81
C SER A 357 -0.93 10.90 11.80
N GLU A 358 -0.35 10.73 12.99
CA GLU A 358 -0.34 11.69 14.11
C GLU A 358 1.01 12.39 14.27
N THR A 359 2.04 11.90 13.56
CA THR A 359 3.41 12.39 13.70
C THR A 359 3.82 13.27 12.53
N GLN A 360 3.35 12.97 11.32
CA GLN A 360 3.80 13.64 10.11
C GLN A 360 2.67 13.85 9.10
N GLN A 361 2.75 14.96 8.36
CA GLN A 361 1.87 15.28 7.25
C GLN A 361 2.70 15.64 6.02
N PHE A 362 2.48 14.93 4.90
CA PHE A 362 3.08 15.32 3.62
C PHE A 362 2.44 16.63 3.14
N VAL A 363 3.24 17.69 2.94
CA VAL A 363 2.73 19.03 2.64
C VAL A 363 3.10 19.56 1.26
N GLY A 364 4.15 19.04 0.62
CA GLY A 364 4.52 19.51 -0.71
C GLY A 364 5.63 18.70 -1.36
N GLU A 365 5.84 18.95 -2.65
CA GLU A 365 6.89 18.32 -3.45
C GLU A 365 7.78 19.41 -4.07
N PHE A 366 9.09 19.22 -4.01
CA PHE A 366 10.03 20.09 -4.70
C PHE A 366 10.00 19.80 -6.19
N THR A 367 9.91 20.84 -7.03
CA THR A 367 9.79 20.67 -8.49
C THR A 367 11.13 20.43 -9.18
N GLY A 368 12.23 20.44 -8.43
CA GLY A 368 13.60 20.46 -8.95
C GLY A 368 14.08 21.84 -9.42
N LYS A 369 13.22 22.86 -9.40
CA LYS A 369 13.56 24.22 -9.85
C LYS A 369 13.90 25.13 -8.68
N ARG A 370 14.76 26.10 -8.96
CA ARG A 370 15.05 27.23 -8.07
C ARG A 370 14.79 28.55 -8.80
N VAL A 371 14.22 29.52 -8.10
CA VAL A 371 13.97 30.88 -8.61
C VAL A 371 14.53 31.86 -7.59
N ASN A 372 15.46 32.72 -8.01
CA ASN A 372 16.15 33.68 -7.13
C ASN A 372 16.77 33.01 -5.88
N GLY A 373 17.41 31.84 -6.05
CA GLY A 373 18.02 31.06 -4.97
C GLY A 373 17.02 30.21 -4.14
N MET A 374 15.74 30.50 -4.23
CA MET A 374 14.68 29.83 -3.45
C MET A 374 14.19 28.57 -4.17
N ALA A 375 13.96 27.50 -3.41
CA ALA A 375 13.48 26.23 -3.95
C ALA A 375 11.97 26.27 -4.20
N GLU A 376 11.54 25.85 -5.38
CA GLU A 376 10.13 25.82 -5.78
C GLU A 376 9.43 24.55 -5.26
N VAL A 377 8.29 24.73 -4.57
CA VAL A 377 7.48 23.64 -4.01
C VAL A 377 6.05 23.70 -4.53
N ASP A 378 5.58 22.59 -5.08
CA ASP A 378 4.18 22.31 -5.39
C ASP A 378 3.46 21.84 -4.13
N VAL A 379 2.62 22.71 -3.59
CA VAL A 379 1.93 22.51 -2.31
C VAL A 379 0.83 21.48 -2.47
N LYS A 380 0.71 20.58 -1.49
CA LYS A 380 -0.35 19.56 -1.41
C LYS A 380 -1.26 19.76 -0.20
N ASN A 381 -0.68 20.05 0.95
CA ASN A 381 -1.41 20.37 2.17
C ASN A 381 -0.88 21.68 2.76
N LYS A 382 -1.69 22.29 3.64
CA LYS A 382 -1.35 23.57 4.25
C LYS A 382 -0.17 23.45 5.23
N PHE A 383 0.72 24.43 5.21
CA PHE A 383 1.79 24.65 6.19
C PHE A 383 2.10 26.14 6.31
N SER A 384 2.76 26.55 7.38
CA SER A 384 2.98 27.95 7.74
C SER A 384 4.43 28.21 8.18
N VAL A 385 4.86 29.46 8.07
CA VAL A 385 6.10 29.95 8.68
C VAL A 385 6.07 29.64 10.19
N GLY A 386 7.18 29.15 10.72
CA GLY A 386 7.33 28.66 12.09
C GLY A 386 7.06 27.16 12.27
N ASP A 387 6.50 26.47 11.27
CA ASP A 387 6.33 25.02 11.34
C ASP A 387 7.69 24.28 11.33
N SER A 388 7.77 23.18 12.08
CA SER A 388 8.87 22.21 11.94
C SER A 388 8.62 21.34 10.71
N LEU A 389 9.53 21.42 9.75
CA LEU A 389 9.47 20.69 8.49
C LEU A 389 10.63 19.69 8.37
N GLU A 390 10.38 18.60 7.66
CA GLU A 390 11.37 17.65 7.19
C GLU A 390 11.38 17.66 5.66
N MET A 391 12.52 18.01 5.07
CA MET A 391 12.82 17.78 3.67
C MET A 391 13.43 16.41 3.52
N MET A 392 12.67 15.49 2.96
CA MET A 392 13.13 14.16 2.59
C MET A 392 13.79 14.25 1.21
N THR A 393 15.01 13.71 1.08
CA THR A 393 15.77 13.64 -0.17
C THR A 393 16.37 12.24 -0.38
N PRO A 394 16.73 11.88 -1.62
CA PRO A 394 17.49 10.65 -1.90
C PRO A 394 18.77 10.49 -1.06
N ALA A 395 19.44 11.58 -0.71
CA ALA A 395 20.68 11.58 0.05
C ALA A 395 20.48 11.53 1.58
N GLY A 396 19.26 11.79 2.06
CA GLY A 396 18.94 11.87 3.49
C GLY A 396 17.87 12.90 3.81
N ASN A 397 17.48 12.97 5.08
CA ASN A 397 16.43 13.86 5.55
C ASN A 397 17.04 15.06 6.26
N ILE A 398 16.47 16.25 6.04
CA ILE A 398 16.91 17.51 6.64
C ILE A 398 15.72 18.10 7.40
N VAL A 399 15.88 18.29 8.72
CA VAL A 399 14.85 18.90 9.57
C VAL A 399 15.20 20.38 9.79
N PHE A 400 14.23 21.27 9.62
CA PHE A 400 14.39 22.71 9.80
C PHE A 400 13.07 23.36 10.23
N THR A 401 13.17 24.59 10.73
CA THR A 401 12.00 25.45 10.98
C THR A 401 11.80 26.35 9.77
N LEU A 402 10.57 26.48 9.27
CA LEU A 402 10.32 27.34 8.11
C LEU A 402 10.41 28.82 8.52
N ASP A 403 11.44 29.52 8.06
CA ASP A 403 11.66 30.93 8.42
C ASP A 403 10.97 31.93 7.48
N ALA A 404 10.86 31.59 6.20
CA ALA A 404 10.31 32.49 5.18
C ALA A 404 9.65 31.72 4.04
N LEU A 405 8.62 32.31 3.45
CA LEU A 405 7.86 31.74 2.35
C LEU A 405 7.43 32.85 1.38
N THR A 406 7.55 32.61 0.08
CA THR A 406 7.07 33.54 -0.96
C THR A 406 6.17 32.83 -1.96
N ASN A 407 5.24 33.58 -2.55
CA ASN A 407 4.34 33.08 -3.60
C ASN A 407 4.93 33.31 -5.01
N ARG A 408 4.23 32.85 -6.06
CA ARG A 408 4.62 33.06 -7.47
C ARG A 408 4.77 34.52 -7.91
N LYS A 409 4.18 35.46 -7.19
CA LYS A 409 4.31 36.91 -7.47
C LYS A 409 5.54 37.53 -6.78
N GLY A 410 6.27 36.76 -5.98
CA GLY A 410 7.40 37.24 -5.18
C GLY A 410 6.96 37.95 -3.89
N GLU A 411 5.69 37.83 -3.49
CA GLU A 411 5.18 38.41 -2.25
C GLU A 411 5.46 37.45 -1.08
N THR A 412 5.93 37.99 0.04
CA THR A 412 6.07 37.24 1.30
C THR A 412 4.69 36.83 1.81
N ILE A 413 4.56 35.57 2.19
CA ILE A 413 3.33 34.99 2.74
C ILE A 413 3.66 34.20 4.00
N ASP A 414 2.72 34.13 4.95
CA ASP A 414 2.94 33.34 6.18
C ASP A 414 2.42 31.91 6.06
N VAL A 415 1.57 31.63 5.06
CA VAL A 415 0.84 30.37 4.93
C VAL A 415 0.83 29.89 3.48
N ALA A 416 1.24 28.65 3.26
CA ALA A 416 0.97 27.91 2.05
C ALA A 416 -0.47 27.33 2.13
N PRO A 417 -1.43 27.78 1.30
CA PRO A 417 -2.85 27.51 1.51
C PRO A 417 -3.31 26.09 1.17
N GLY A 418 -2.48 25.27 0.51
CA GLY A 418 -2.80 23.89 0.13
C GLY A 418 -2.73 23.64 -1.38
N ASN A 419 -3.30 22.52 -1.83
CA ASN A 419 -3.22 22.04 -3.21
C ASN A 419 -3.52 23.12 -4.27
N GLY A 420 -2.79 23.07 -5.40
CA GLY A 420 -2.93 24.00 -6.52
C GLY A 420 -2.08 25.27 -6.41
N HIS A 421 -1.32 25.42 -5.33
CA HIS A 421 -0.42 26.55 -5.13
C HIS A 421 1.04 26.13 -5.27
N VAL A 422 1.86 27.07 -5.73
CA VAL A 422 3.32 26.93 -5.71
C VAL A 422 3.89 28.05 -4.89
N VAL A 423 4.83 27.68 -4.04
CA VAL A 423 5.52 28.55 -3.10
C VAL A 423 7.02 28.35 -3.23
N TYR A 424 7.78 29.29 -2.71
CA TYR A 424 9.24 29.24 -2.71
C TYR A 424 9.75 29.41 -1.29
N LEU A 425 10.68 28.56 -0.90
CA LEU A 425 11.26 28.55 0.45
C LEU A 425 12.79 28.49 0.40
N PRO A 426 13.47 29.03 1.41
CA PRO A 426 14.93 29.07 1.43
C PRO A 426 15.45 27.67 1.79
N ILE A 427 16.16 27.04 0.85
CA ILE A 427 16.90 25.80 1.07
C ILE A 427 18.35 26.07 0.65
N PRO A 428 19.37 25.64 1.43
CA PRO A 428 20.77 25.81 1.08
C PRO A 428 21.06 25.37 -0.38
N GLU A 429 21.90 26.12 -1.09
CA GLU A 429 22.13 25.90 -2.54
C GLU A 429 22.82 24.56 -2.85
N ASP A 430 23.59 24.03 -1.90
CA ASP A 430 24.28 22.75 -1.98
C ASP A 430 23.36 21.54 -1.82
N VAL A 431 22.11 21.75 -1.39
CA VAL A 431 21.10 20.69 -1.27
C VAL A 431 20.42 20.46 -2.61
N ASP A 432 20.49 19.23 -3.12
CA ASP A 432 19.74 18.81 -4.30
C ASP A 432 18.23 18.75 -3.97
N VAL A 433 17.45 19.47 -4.77
CA VAL A 433 15.99 19.57 -4.64
C VAL A 433 15.26 18.59 -5.55
N ASN A 434 15.97 17.86 -6.41
CA ASN A 434 15.37 16.82 -7.24
C ASN A 434 14.84 15.67 -6.37
N PHE A 435 13.59 15.26 -6.65
CA PHE A 435 12.86 14.27 -5.84
C PHE A 435 12.73 14.66 -4.36
N GLY A 436 12.88 15.94 -4.02
CA GLY A 436 12.66 16.44 -2.67
C GLY A 436 11.18 16.36 -2.30
N LEU A 437 10.89 15.89 -1.09
CA LEU A 437 9.55 15.83 -0.53
C LEU A 437 9.52 16.63 0.78
N LEU A 438 8.48 17.43 0.97
CA LEU A 438 8.33 18.28 2.14
C LEU A 438 7.24 17.70 3.05
N ILE A 439 7.62 17.45 4.29
CA ILE A 439 6.78 16.88 5.34
C ILE A 439 6.73 17.88 6.50
N ARG A 440 5.57 18.06 7.10
CA ARG A 440 5.37 18.82 8.33
C ARG A 440 5.33 17.86 9.50
N ASN A 441 6.14 18.14 10.52
CA ASN A 441 6.09 17.41 11.79
C ASN A 441 4.90 17.93 12.60
N LEU A 442 4.03 17.02 13.03
CA LEU A 442 2.85 17.34 13.81
C LEU A 442 3.18 17.28 15.30
N ALA A 443 2.63 18.22 16.07
CA ALA A 443 2.70 18.24 17.52
C ALA A 443 1.28 18.42 18.08
N GLY A 444 0.70 17.35 18.62
CA GLY A 444 -0.66 17.36 19.19
C GLY A 444 -1.80 17.53 18.17
N THR A 445 -1.55 17.25 16.89
CA THR A 445 -2.53 17.33 15.79
C THR A 445 -2.41 16.09 14.89
N THR A 446 -3.42 15.81 14.06
CA THR A 446 -3.40 14.64 13.15
C THR A 446 -3.56 15.07 11.69
N THR A 447 -3.25 14.19 10.74
CA THR A 447 -3.50 14.44 9.31
C THR A 447 -4.97 14.67 8.95
N ARG A 448 -5.92 14.35 9.84
CA ARG A 448 -7.35 14.68 9.70
C ARG A 448 -7.72 16.02 10.36
N ALA A 449 -7.07 16.37 11.47
CA ALA A 449 -7.23 17.65 12.17
C ALA A 449 -5.88 18.39 12.32
N PRO A 450 -5.23 18.80 11.21
CA PRO A 450 -3.84 19.27 11.24
C PRO A 450 -3.64 20.68 11.83
N HIS A 451 -4.75 21.37 12.16
CA HIS A 451 -4.76 22.76 12.63
C HIS A 451 -5.62 22.98 13.88
N GLN A 452 -6.18 21.93 14.46
CA GLN A 452 -6.93 21.97 15.71
C GLN A 452 -6.31 20.95 16.65
N ALA A 453 -5.71 21.42 17.74
CA ALA A 453 -5.21 20.53 18.78
C ALA A 453 -6.41 19.76 19.36
N GLN A 454 -6.26 18.44 19.56
CA GLN A 454 -7.29 17.69 20.29
C GLN A 454 -7.45 18.31 21.69
N PRO A 455 -8.68 18.43 22.21
CA PRO A 455 -8.88 18.72 23.61
C PRO A 455 -8.10 17.69 24.43
N ALA A 456 -7.35 18.12 25.44
CA ALA A 456 -6.73 17.21 26.39
C ALA A 456 -7.83 16.51 27.19
N GLU A 457 -8.38 15.42 26.67
CA GLU A 457 -9.20 14.53 27.48
C GLU A 457 -8.31 13.76 28.45
N GLN A 458 -8.82 13.69 29.67
CA GLN A 458 -8.10 13.38 30.89
C GLN A 458 -7.46 12.00 30.82
N ILE A 459 -6.13 11.96 30.94
CA ILE A 459 -5.41 10.80 31.45
C ILE A 459 -5.80 10.68 32.93
N ALA A 460 -6.96 10.07 33.22
CA ALA A 460 -7.38 9.66 34.55
C ALA A 460 -8.50 8.62 34.44
N GLY A 461 -8.18 7.35 34.73
CA GLY A 461 -9.15 6.26 34.88
C GLY A 461 -8.59 4.92 34.50
#